data_AF-A0A259K3D9-F1
#
_entry.id   AF-A0A259K3D9-F1
#
_cell.length_a   1.000
_cell.length_b   1.000
_cell.length_c   1.000
_cell.angle_alpha   90.00
_cell.angle_beta   90.00
_cell.angle_gamma   90.00
#
_symmetry.space_group_name_H-M   'P 1'
#
loop_
_entity.id
_entity.type
_entity.pdbx_description
1 polymer ?
#
loop_
_entity_poly.entity_id
_entity_poly.type
_entity_poly.pdbx_seq_one_letter_code
_entity_poly.pdbx_strand_id
1 'polypeptide(L)'
;MALTMMVVAPIMGLGGVAMALHEGAKLSTLLLVALPVMGAFLSVVMVKVIPKFRSMQVKIDRLNEVLREQITRNPANAPVAEEAGRHIARLEQGQTVAKEEINPLLLPLFAPQVQGFLIDAMARDPARLAGETVLPMLIVQGGSDLQVALADGQALAAARPDARLLVLDGVSHTLKRVEGEGLSANYRTYFDTALPLDPRVVDAVAEFMQQGSAAPADRAGMRRTR
;
A
#
# COMPACT_ATOMS: atom_id res chain seq x y z
N MET A 1 -5.82 -16.31 14.39
CA MET A 1 -7.20 -15.85 14.10
C MET A 1 -7.70 -16.26 12.70
N ALA A 2 -6.98 -16.00 11.61
CA ALA A 2 -7.43 -16.39 10.26
C ALA A 2 -7.51 -17.91 10.04
N LEU A 3 -6.49 -18.65 10.52
CA LEU A 3 -6.44 -20.11 10.40
C LEU A 3 -7.59 -20.82 11.15
N THR A 4 -7.99 -20.29 12.32
CA THR A 4 -9.10 -20.83 13.12
C THR A 4 -10.45 -20.56 12.46
N MET A 5 -10.63 -19.41 11.81
CA MET A 5 -11.84 -19.08 11.04
C MET A 5 -12.02 -19.98 9.81
N MET A 6 -10.93 -20.38 9.15
CA MET A 6 -10.97 -21.25 7.97
C MET A 6 -11.51 -22.67 8.27
N VAL A 7 -11.29 -23.15 9.50
CA VAL A 7 -11.76 -24.47 9.95
C VAL A 7 -13.15 -24.39 10.60
N VAL A 8 -13.42 -23.34 11.39
CA VAL A 8 -14.67 -23.22 12.15
C VAL A 8 -15.85 -22.81 11.27
N ALA A 9 -15.66 -21.95 10.27
CA ALA A 9 -16.76 -21.46 9.44
C ALA A 9 -17.46 -22.56 8.61
N PRO A 10 -16.75 -23.50 7.96
CA PRO A 10 -17.40 -24.62 7.28
C PRO A 10 -18.18 -25.53 8.24
N ILE A 11 -17.63 -25.81 9.42
CA ILE A 11 -18.26 -26.67 10.44
C ILE A 11 -19.56 -26.03 10.94
N MET A 12 -19.54 -24.73 11.26
CA MET A 12 -20.73 -23.98 11.66
C MET A 12 -21.77 -23.90 10.54
N GLY A 13 -21.32 -23.68 9.29
CA GLY A 13 -22.22 -23.63 8.14
C GLY A 13 -22.97 -24.95 7.93
N LEU A 14 -22.26 -26.07 7.96
CA LEU A 14 -22.86 -27.41 7.85
C LEU A 14 -23.74 -27.74 9.05
N GLY A 15 -23.30 -27.42 10.27
CA GLY A 15 -24.06 -27.64 11.49
C GLY A 15 -25.38 -26.86 11.53
N GLY A 16 -25.38 -25.61 11.07
CA GLY A 16 -26.57 -24.78 10.97
C GLY A 16 -27.59 -25.32 9.97
N VAL A 17 -27.13 -25.84 8.82
CA VAL A 17 -28.00 -26.48 7.82
C VAL A 17 -28.61 -27.77 8.39
N ALA A 18 -27.81 -28.62 9.02
CA ALA A 18 -28.28 -29.88 9.62
C ALA A 18 -29.33 -29.64 10.73
N MET A 19 -29.11 -28.65 11.59
CA MET A 19 -30.05 -28.27 12.64
C MET A 19 -31.36 -27.72 12.06
N ALA A 20 -31.29 -26.89 11.02
CA ALA A 20 -32.48 -26.33 10.35
C ALA A 20 -33.34 -27.42 9.67
N LEU A 21 -32.72 -28.51 9.20
CA LEU A 21 -33.43 -29.68 8.67
C LEU A 21 -34.16 -30.47 9.78
N HIS A 22 -33.61 -30.46 11.00
CA HIS A 22 -34.19 -31.15 12.16
C HIS A 22 -35.36 -30.40 12.81
N GLU A 23 -35.31 -29.06 12.85
CA GLU A 23 -36.33 -28.19 13.48
C GLU A 23 -37.63 -28.02 12.66
N GLY A 24 -37.68 -28.58 11.44
CA GLY A 24 -38.92 -28.73 10.67
C GLY A 24 -39.03 -27.86 9.41
N ALA A 25 -40.03 -28.20 8.57
CA ALA A 25 -40.13 -27.74 7.18
C ALA A 25 -40.21 -26.22 6.99
N LYS A 26 -40.80 -25.47 7.94
CA LYS A 26 -40.89 -24.00 7.88
C LYS A 26 -39.54 -23.28 8.06
N LEU A 27 -38.67 -23.78 8.94
CA LEU A 27 -37.34 -23.21 9.16
C LEU A 27 -36.37 -23.62 8.04
N SER A 28 -36.45 -24.87 7.59
CA SER A 28 -35.67 -25.38 6.45
C SER A 28 -35.96 -24.64 5.14
N THR A 29 -37.24 -24.38 4.83
CA THR A 29 -37.62 -23.63 3.61
C THR A 29 -37.16 -22.18 3.62
N LEU A 30 -37.20 -21.51 4.78
CA LEU A 30 -36.65 -20.17 4.95
C LEU A 30 -35.14 -20.16 4.69
N LEU A 31 -34.41 -21.12 5.28
CA LEU A 31 -32.96 -21.24 5.11
C LEU A 31 -32.58 -21.54 3.65
N LEU A 32 -33.34 -22.41 2.98
CA LEU A 32 -33.14 -22.80 1.58
C LEU A 32 -33.29 -21.63 0.61
N VAL A 33 -34.11 -20.61 0.92
CA VAL A 33 -34.25 -19.40 0.10
C VAL A 33 -33.26 -18.31 0.54
N ALA A 34 -33.07 -18.14 1.86
CA ALA A 34 -32.21 -17.10 2.40
C ALA A 34 -30.73 -17.31 2.05
N LEU A 35 -30.22 -18.55 2.10
CA LEU A 35 -28.82 -18.86 1.78
C LEU A 35 -28.45 -18.54 0.33
N PRO A 36 -29.20 -18.98 -0.70
CA PRO A 36 -28.94 -18.59 -2.08
C PRO A 36 -29.10 -17.09 -2.33
N VAL A 37 -30.09 -16.43 -1.71
CA VAL A 37 -30.28 -14.98 -1.86
C VAL A 37 -29.09 -14.21 -1.28
N MET A 38 -28.65 -14.58 -0.07
CA MET A 38 -27.45 -14.02 0.56
C MET A 38 -26.20 -14.32 -0.27
N GLY A 39 -26.04 -15.57 -0.74
CA GLY A 39 -24.92 -15.98 -1.58
C GLY A 39 -24.87 -15.25 -2.92
N ALA A 40 -26.02 -15.04 -3.56
CA ALA A 40 -26.15 -14.26 -4.78
C ALA A 40 -25.82 -12.78 -4.54
N PHE A 41 -26.34 -12.19 -3.45
CA PHE A 41 -26.01 -10.83 -3.06
C PHE A 41 -24.51 -10.65 -2.79
N LEU A 42 -23.92 -11.53 -1.97
CA LEU A 42 -22.48 -11.56 -1.71
C LEU A 42 -21.69 -11.75 -3.01
N SER A 43 -22.12 -12.62 -3.91
CA SER A 43 -21.45 -12.84 -5.20
C SER A 43 -21.51 -11.59 -6.09
N VAL A 44 -22.64 -10.88 -6.14
CA VAL A 44 -22.77 -9.61 -6.86
C VAL A 44 -21.84 -8.55 -6.25
N VAL A 45 -21.76 -8.48 -4.93
CA VAL A 45 -20.81 -7.59 -4.24
C VAL A 45 -19.37 -7.99 -4.58
N MET A 46 -19.01 -9.27 -4.53
CA MET A 46 -17.65 -9.71 -4.89
C MET A 46 -17.32 -9.39 -6.36
N VAL A 47 -18.23 -9.61 -7.30
CA VAL A 47 -17.98 -9.42 -8.73
C VAL A 47 -18.05 -7.94 -9.16
N LYS A 48 -18.74 -7.06 -8.42
CA LYS A 48 -18.82 -5.62 -8.76
C LYS A 48 -18.00 -4.71 -7.84
N VAL A 49 -17.97 -4.99 -6.55
CA VAL A 49 -17.27 -4.18 -5.55
C VAL A 49 -15.80 -4.52 -5.51
N ILE A 50 -15.36 -5.78 -5.56
CA ILE A 50 -13.92 -6.10 -5.57
C ILE A 50 -13.22 -5.50 -6.79
N PRO A 51 -13.69 -5.62 -8.05
CA PRO A 51 -12.98 -5.00 -9.17
C PRO A 51 -13.02 -3.47 -9.13
N LYS A 52 -14.07 -2.85 -8.56
CA LYS A 52 -14.08 -1.39 -8.29
C LYS A 52 -13.11 -1.00 -7.19
N PHE A 53 -13.01 -1.80 -6.13
CA PHE A 53 -12.05 -1.65 -5.04
C PHE A 53 -10.63 -1.89 -5.56
N ARG A 54 -10.43 -2.80 -6.52
CA ARG A 54 -9.16 -3.01 -7.24
C ARG A 54 -8.83 -1.86 -8.19
N SER A 55 -9.82 -1.29 -8.88
CA SER A 55 -9.63 -0.09 -9.70
C SER A 55 -9.35 1.15 -8.85
N MET A 56 -9.88 1.20 -7.64
CA MET A 56 -9.47 2.16 -6.62
C MET A 56 -8.05 1.84 -6.14
N GLN A 57 -7.70 0.57 -5.91
CA GLN A 57 -6.34 0.08 -5.57
C GLN A 57 -5.29 0.22 -6.69
N VAL A 58 -5.71 0.49 -7.93
CA VAL A 58 -4.81 0.84 -9.05
C VAL A 58 -4.71 2.37 -9.21
N LYS A 59 -5.62 3.13 -8.60
CA LYS A 59 -5.54 4.60 -8.44
C LYS A 59 -4.87 5.02 -7.13
N ILE A 60 -4.77 4.09 -6.19
CA ILE A 60 -3.80 3.94 -5.08
C ILE A 60 -2.49 3.52 -5.78
N ASP A 61 -1.40 4.27 -5.88
CA ASP A 61 -0.91 5.36 -5.04
C ASP A 61 -0.35 6.48 -5.89
N ARG A 62 -1.12 7.56 -6.01
CA ARG A 62 -0.52 8.86 -6.23
C ARG A 62 -0.16 9.45 -4.87
N LEU A 63 0.93 10.21 -4.83
CA LEU A 63 1.46 10.82 -3.62
C LEU A 63 0.39 11.56 -2.78
N ASN A 64 -0.59 12.18 -3.43
CA ASN A 64 -1.71 12.87 -2.81
C ASN A 64 -2.58 11.96 -1.93
N GLU A 65 -2.86 10.72 -2.33
CA GLU A 65 -3.71 9.81 -1.55
C GLU A 65 -2.97 9.25 -0.33
N VAL A 66 -1.70 8.83 -0.51
CA VAL A 66 -0.83 8.44 0.62
C VAL A 66 -0.74 9.58 1.63
N LEU A 67 -0.62 10.82 1.14
CA LEU A 67 -0.55 11.98 2.00
C LEU A 67 -1.88 12.23 2.75
N ARG A 68 -3.04 12.10 2.08
CA ARG A 68 -4.36 12.19 2.73
C ARG A 68 -4.56 11.10 3.78
N GLU A 69 -4.15 9.87 3.48
CA GLU A 69 -4.23 8.76 4.41
C GLU A 69 -3.35 8.99 5.64
N GLN A 70 -2.08 9.37 5.44
CA GLN A 70 -1.17 9.60 6.57
C GLN A 70 -1.64 10.75 7.47
N ILE A 71 -2.21 11.82 6.90
CA ILE A 71 -2.77 12.92 7.69
C ILE A 71 -3.96 12.43 8.52
N THR A 72 -4.90 11.70 7.91
CA THR A 72 -6.11 11.23 8.59
C THR A 72 -5.87 10.08 9.56
N ARG A 73 -4.80 9.29 9.38
CA ARG A 73 -4.43 8.17 10.25
C ARG A 73 -4.04 8.62 11.66
N ASN A 74 -3.56 9.85 11.83
CA ASN A 74 -3.26 10.42 13.15
C ASN A 74 -4.45 11.25 13.67
N PRO A 75 -5.17 10.81 14.72
CA PRO A 75 -6.32 11.54 15.26
C PRO A 75 -6.00 12.98 15.71
N ALA A 76 -4.75 13.26 16.09
CA ALA A 76 -4.32 14.60 16.46
C ALA A 76 -4.43 15.62 15.31
N ASN A 77 -4.44 15.14 14.06
CA ASN A 77 -4.58 15.97 12.87
C ASN A 77 -6.03 16.30 12.52
N ALA A 78 -7.03 15.74 13.23
CA ALA A 78 -8.45 15.95 12.91
C ALA A 78 -8.84 17.44 12.75
N PRO A 79 -8.34 18.40 13.55
CA PRO A 79 -8.66 19.82 13.38
C PRO A 79 -8.15 20.44 12.07
N VAL A 80 -7.12 19.85 11.45
CA VAL A 80 -6.45 20.39 10.25
C VAL A 80 -6.62 19.51 9.00
N ALA A 81 -7.25 18.34 9.14
CA ALA A 81 -7.37 17.35 8.07
C ALA A 81 -8.15 17.86 6.86
N GLU A 82 -9.25 18.60 7.08
CA GLU A 82 -10.05 19.17 6.00
C GLU A 82 -9.27 20.25 5.22
N GLU A 83 -8.55 21.11 5.94
CA GLU A 83 -7.71 22.14 5.34
C GLU A 83 -6.55 21.54 4.55
N ALA A 84 -5.85 20.55 5.10
CA ALA A 84 -4.82 19.82 4.39
C ALA A 84 -5.38 19.19 3.11
N GLY A 85 -6.58 18.60 3.16
CA GLY A 85 -7.25 18.04 1.99
C GLY A 85 -7.50 19.06 0.88
N ARG A 86 -7.82 20.32 1.23
CA ARG A 86 -7.97 21.43 0.27
C ARG A 86 -6.64 21.86 -0.31
N HIS A 87 -5.59 21.97 0.50
CA HIS A 87 -4.23 22.31 0.02
C HIS A 87 -3.72 21.25 -0.97
N ILE A 88 -3.90 19.96 -0.66
CA ILE A 88 -3.54 18.86 -1.57
C ILE A 88 -4.32 18.98 -2.89
N ALA A 89 -5.62 19.27 -2.85
CA ALA A 89 -6.42 19.42 -4.06
C ALA A 89 -5.97 20.60 -4.96
N ARG A 90 -5.47 21.70 -4.37
CA ARG A 90 -4.89 22.82 -5.13
C ARG A 90 -3.57 22.41 -5.79
N LEU A 91 -2.70 21.73 -5.05
CA LEU A 91 -1.42 21.23 -5.56
C LEU A 91 -1.61 20.21 -6.69
N GLU A 92 -2.62 19.33 -6.60
CA GLU A 92 -2.99 18.41 -7.69
C GLU A 92 -3.36 19.15 -8.99
N GLN A 93 -3.87 20.37 -8.89
CA GLN A 93 -4.21 21.23 -10.03
C GLN A 93 -3.03 22.11 -10.49
N GLY A 94 -1.84 21.92 -9.91
CA GLY A 94 -0.67 22.74 -10.18
C GLY A 94 -0.74 24.14 -9.55
N GLN A 95 -1.64 24.37 -8.60
CA GLN A 95 -1.80 25.65 -7.91
C GLN A 95 -1.06 25.64 -6.58
N THR A 96 -0.34 26.72 -6.31
CA THR A 96 0.34 26.94 -5.02
C THR A 96 -0.59 27.60 -3.99
N VAL A 97 -0.27 27.45 -2.73
CA VAL A 97 -0.93 28.08 -1.57
C VAL A 97 0.04 29.08 -0.94
N ALA A 98 -0.40 30.32 -0.73
CA ALA A 98 0.43 31.33 -0.07
C ALA A 98 0.68 30.96 1.40
N LYS A 99 1.85 31.32 1.94
CA LYS A 99 2.24 30.97 3.33
C LYS A 99 1.22 31.46 4.35
N GLU A 100 0.63 32.62 4.09
CA GLU A 100 -0.34 33.31 4.94
C GLU A 100 -1.69 32.58 4.99
N GLU A 101 -1.99 31.74 3.99
CA GLU A 101 -3.20 30.90 3.92
C GLU A 101 -3.02 29.54 4.60
N ILE A 102 -1.81 29.20 5.06
CA ILE A 102 -1.50 27.88 5.60
C ILE A 102 -1.52 27.91 7.12
N ASN A 103 -2.34 27.04 7.73
CA ASN A 103 -2.29 26.80 9.15
C ASN A 103 -0.85 26.49 9.62
N PRO A 104 -0.35 27.11 10.71
CA PRO A 104 1.01 26.85 11.20
C PRO A 104 1.35 25.37 11.43
N LEU A 105 0.36 24.54 11.78
CA LEU A 105 0.54 23.09 11.95
C LEU A 105 0.77 22.35 10.62
N LEU A 106 0.32 22.93 9.51
CA LEU A 106 0.45 22.39 8.16
C LEU A 106 1.64 22.97 7.39
N LEU A 107 2.27 24.04 7.90
CA LEU A 107 3.44 24.67 7.27
C LEU A 107 4.57 23.69 6.95
N PRO A 108 4.97 22.75 7.83
CA PRO A 108 6.04 21.82 7.51
C PRO A 108 5.75 20.95 6.28
N LEU A 109 4.47 20.72 5.99
CA LEU A 109 4.03 19.88 4.88
C LEU A 109 3.79 20.67 3.59
N PHE A 110 3.29 21.90 3.68
CA PHE A 110 2.90 22.71 2.53
C PHE A 110 3.72 24.01 2.39
N ALA A 111 4.91 24.10 2.99
CA ALA A 111 5.77 25.27 2.85
C ALA A 111 5.95 25.65 1.37
N PRO A 112 5.94 26.96 1.00
CA PRO A 112 6.02 27.36 -0.40
C PRO A 112 7.18 26.73 -1.18
N GLN A 113 8.30 26.48 -0.51
CA GLN A 113 9.50 25.88 -1.09
C GLN A 113 9.30 24.41 -1.52
N VAL A 114 8.40 23.67 -0.87
CA VAL A 114 8.16 22.25 -1.20
C VAL A 114 7.03 22.05 -2.21
N GLN A 115 6.19 23.06 -2.43
CA GLN A 115 4.99 22.91 -3.25
C GLN A 115 5.31 22.60 -4.72
N GLY A 116 6.38 23.15 -5.28
CA GLY A 116 6.81 22.80 -6.65
C GLY A 116 7.16 21.32 -6.80
N PHE A 117 7.84 20.75 -5.80
CA PHE A 117 8.12 19.32 -5.75
C PHE A 117 6.83 18.50 -5.59
N LEU A 118 5.94 18.90 -4.68
CA LEU A 118 4.68 18.19 -4.45
C LEU A 118 3.79 18.17 -5.71
N ILE A 119 3.69 19.31 -6.42
CA ILE A 119 2.95 19.42 -7.68
C ILE A 119 3.50 18.43 -8.71
N ASP A 120 4.81 18.43 -8.96
CA ASP A 120 5.42 17.50 -9.94
C ASP A 120 5.26 16.03 -9.52
N ALA A 121 5.48 15.74 -8.24
CA ALA A 121 5.39 14.38 -7.72
C ALA A 121 3.95 13.83 -7.74
N MET A 122 2.94 14.66 -7.41
CA MET A 122 1.52 14.29 -7.48
C MET A 122 1.02 14.07 -8.92
N ALA A 123 1.65 14.71 -9.90
CA ALA A 123 1.33 14.51 -11.32
C ALA A 123 1.84 13.16 -11.87
N ARG A 124 2.69 12.46 -11.13
CA ARG A 124 3.32 11.20 -11.54
C ARG A 124 2.64 10.00 -10.90
N ASP A 125 2.54 8.93 -11.69
CA ASP A 125 2.09 7.62 -11.23
C ASP A 125 3.33 6.72 -11.12
N PRO A 126 3.75 6.32 -9.90
CA PRO A 126 4.97 5.56 -9.71
C PRO A 126 4.89 4.15 -10.30
N ALA A 127 3.72 3.51 -10.32
CA ALA A 127 3.53 2.19 -10.91
C ALA A 127 3.66 2.26 -12.45
N ARG A 128 3.05 3.27 -13.07
CA ARG A 128 3.22 3.52 -14.51
C ARG A 128 4.70 3.78 -14.86
N LEU A 129 5.38 4.63 -14.09
CA LEU A 129 6.80 4.93 -14.30
C LEU A 129 7.68 3.69 -14.12
N ALA A 130 7.36 2.83 -13.16
CA ALA A 130 8.06 1.56 -12.97
C ALA A 130 7.94 0.67 -14.22
N GLY A 131 6.74 0.52 -14.78
CA GLY A 131 6.51 -0.25 -16.00
C GLY A 131 7.26 0.29 -17.23
N GLU A 132 7.38 1.62 -17.35
CA GLU A 132 8.06 2.30 -18.48
C GLU A 132 9.59 2.26 -18.39
N THR A 133 10.17 1.89 -17.25
CA THR A 133 11.63 1.88 -17.04
C THR A 133 12.28 0.72 -17.79
N VAL A 134 13.39 0.95 -18.49
CA VAL A 134 14.13 -0.10 -19.23
C VAL A 134 15.33 -0.68 -18.48
N LEU A 135 15.63 -0.12 -17.31
CA LEU A 135 16.68 -0.61 -16.43
C LEU A 135 16.15 -1.78 -15.59
N PRO A 136 17.00 -2.74 -15.19
CA PRO A 136 16.65 -3.71 -14.17
C PRO A 136 16.11 -3.01 -12.92
N MET A 137 15.19 -3.66 -12.21
CA MET A 137 14.55 -3.09 -11.02
C MET A 137 14.57 -4.08 -9.85
N LEU A 138 15.02 -3.58 -8.70
CA LEU A 138 14.86 -4.23 -7.39
C LEU A 138 13.93 -3.35 -6.55
N ILE A 139 12.89 -3.96 -5.99
CA ILE A 139 11.95 -3.34 -5.06
C ILE A 139 12.19 -3.96 -3.68
N VAL A 140 12.53 -3.15 -2.69
CA VAL A 140 12.77 -3.60 -1.31
C VAL A 140 11.69 -3.02 -0.40
N GLN A 141 10.93 -3.88 0.25
CA GLN A 141 9.81 -3.48 1.12
C GLN A 141 9.98 -4.05 2.53
N GLY A 142 9.82 -3.20 3.54
CA GLY A 142 9.72 -3.64 4.93
C GLY A 142 8.38 -4.33 5.19
N GLY A 143 8.39 -5.57 5.69
CA GLY A 143 7.17 -6.33 6.02
C GLY A 143 6.48 -5.84 7.30
N SER A 144 7.14 -4.97 8.07
CA SER A 144 6.60 -4.29 9.27
C SER A 144 6.66 -2.77 9.12
N ASP A 145 6.63 -2.25 7.90
CA ASP A 145 6.57 -0.81 7.65
C ASP A 145 5.24 -0.21 8.16
N LEU A 146 5.31 0.92 8.85
CA LEU A 146 4.16 1.65 9.39
C LEU A 146 3.76 2.87 8.53
N GLN A 147 4.64 3.31 7.64
CA GLN A 147 4.46 4.49 6.79
C GLN A 147 3.97 4.12 5.40
N VAL A 148 4.54 3.07 4.80
CA VAL A 148 4.25 2.61 3.43
C VAL A 148 3.73 1.18 3.49
N ALA A 149 2.60 0.90 2.83
CA ALA A 149 1.97 -0.41 2.93
C ALA A 149 2.65 -1.44 2.02
N LEU A 150 2.54 -2.72 2.38
CA LEU A 150 3.02 -3.82 1.53
C LEU A 150 2.34 -3.84 0.15
N ALA A 151 1.09 -3.38 0.08
CA ALA A 151 0.33 -3.27 -1.16
C ALA A 151 1.03 -2.36 -2.18
N ASP A 152 1.66 -1.29 -1.73
CA ASP A 152 2.33 -0.29 -2.58
C ASP A 152 3.53 -0.94 -3.30
N GLY A 153 4.35 -1.71 -2.56
CA GLY A 153 5.46 -2.49 -3.12
C GLY A 153 4.99 -3.61 -4.08
N GLN A 154 3.86 -4.24 -3.78
CA GLN A 154 3.22 -5.22 -4.67
C GLN A 154 2.68 -4.59 -5.94
N ALA A 155 2.13 -3.37 -5.87
CA ALA A 155 1.63 -2.62 -7.02
C ALA A 155 2.76 -2.27 -7.99
N LEU A 156 3.92 -1.82 -7.47
CA LEU A 156 5.13 -1.59 -8.27
C LEU A 156 5.60 -2.87 -8.98
N ALA A 157 5.65 -3.99 -8.26
CA ALA A 157 6.05 -5.28 -8.82
C ALA A 157 5.05 -5.80 -9.87
N ALA A 158 3.76 -5.57 -9.68
CA ALA A 158 2.74 -5.93 -10.66
C ALA A 158 2.84 -5.09 -11.95
N ALA A 159 3.23 -3.82 -11.84
CA ALA A 159 3.45 -2.94 -12.99
C ALA A 159 4.77 -3.24 -13.72
N ARG A 160 5.74 -3.88 -13.05
CA ARG A 160 7.02 -4.31 -13.62
C ARG A 160 7.29 -5.79 -13.32
N PRO A 161 6.72 -6.74 -14.09
CA PRO A 161 6.75 -8.18 -13.76
C PRO A 161 8.15 -8.83 -13.73
N ASP A 162 9.15 -8.22 -14.38
CA ASP A 162 10.56 -8.61 -14.34
C ASP A 162 11.34 -7.94 -13.20
N ALA A 163 10.71 -7.05 -12.42
CA ALA A 163 11.30 -6.52 -11.21
C ALA A 163 11.39 -7.61 -10.13
N ARG A 164 12.50 -7.62 -9.40
CA ARG A 164 12.64 -8.45 -8.20
C ARG A 164 12.01 -7.72 -7.03
N LEU A 165 10.95 -8.28 -6.45
CA LEU A 165 10.39 -7.82 -5.18
C LEU A 165 10.99 -8.61 -4.02
N LEU A 166 11.60 -7.91 -3.08
CA LEU A 166 12.08 -8.45 -1.81
C LEU A 166 11.28 -7.85 -0.65
N VAL A 167 10.45 -8.69 -0.04
CA VAL A 167 9.73 -8.34 1.20
C VAL A 167 10.53 -8.84 2.39
N LEU A 168 10.87 -7.93 3.31
CA LEU A 168 11.69 -8.22 4.48
C LEU A 168 10.81 -8.31 5.73
N ASP A 169 10.43 -9.52 6.11
CA ASP A 169 9.66 -9.74 7.33
C ASP A 169 10.39 -9.21 8.57
N GLY A 170 9.63 -8.53 9.44
CA GLY A 170 10.12 -7.92 10.67
C GLY A 170 10.99 -6.67 10.48
N VAL A 171 10.96 -6.05 9.29
CA VAL A 171 11.73 -4.84 8.97
C VAL A 171 10.81 -3.64 8.82
N SER A 172 11.19 -2.52 9.42
CA SER A 172 10.43 -1.27 9.40
C SER A 172 10.72 -0.41 8.16
N HIS A 173 10.11 0.77 8.12
CA HIS A 173 10.33 1.77 7.08
C HIS A 173 11.80 2.16 6.88
N THR A 174 12.55 2.22 7.99
CA THR A 174 13.98 2.60 7.96
C THR A 174 14.90 1.46 7.51
N LEU A 175 14.33 0.34 7.04
CA LEU A 175 15.03 -0.86 6.63
C LEU A 175 15.89 -1.49 7.75
N LYS A 176 15.48 -1.25 9.00
CA LYS A 176 16.05 -1.84 10.21
C LYS A 176 15.11 -2.89 10.78
N ARG A 177 15.69 -3.89 11.44
CA ARG A 177 14.91 -4.94 12.10
C ARG A 177 14.18 -4.39 13.32
N VAL A 178 12.90 -4.72 13.42
CA VAL A 178 12.09 -4.47 14.61
C VAL A 178 12.40 -5.57 15.63
N GLU A 179 13.05 -5.19 16.73
CA GLU A 179 13.33 -6.11 17.84
C GLU A 179 12.27 -5.92 18.94
N GLY A 180 11.52 -6.99 19.22
CA GLY A 180 10.41 -6.99 20.17
C GLY A 180 9.04 -6.92 19.51
N GLU A 181 7.99 -6.81 20.33
CA GLU A 181 6.60 -6.81 19.88
C GLU A 181 5.93 -5.43 20.03
N GLY A 182 4.91 -5.20 19.21
CA GLY A 182 4.05 -4.02 19.28
C GLY A 182 4.61 -2.77 18.59
N LEU A 183 3.78 -1.72 18.55
CA LEU A 183 4.10 -0.48 17.84
C LEU A 183 5.33 0.23 18.41
N SER A 184 5.54 0.18 19.74
CA SER A 184 6.67 0.85 20.41
C SER A 184 8.02 0.30 19.93
N ALA A 185 8.16 -1.03 19.84
CA ALA A 185 9.36 -1.67 19.31
C ALA A 185 9.67 -1.23 17.87
N ASN A 186 8.63 -1.08 17.06
CA ASN A 186 8.75 -0.61 15.69
C ASN A 186 9.15 0.87 15.61
N TYR A 187 8.49 1.74 16.38
CA TYR A 187 8.82 3.16 16.46
C TYR A 187 10.27 3.43 16.90
N ARG A 188 10.85 2.57 17.75
CA ARG A 188 12.26 2.69 18.15
C ARG A 188 13.22 2.71 16.95
N THR A 189 12.90 1.97 15.88
CA THR A 189 13.75 1.89 14.68
C THR A 189 13.96 3.25 13.96
N TYR A 190 13.06 4.21 14.18
CA TYR A 190 13.12 5.54 13.56
C TYR A 190 14.10 6.49 14.25
N PHE A 191 14.33 6.29 15.55
CA PHE A 191 15.08 7.24 16.38
C PHE A 191 16.40 6.65 16.90
N ASP A 192 16.48 5.33 17.02
CA ASP A 192 17.68 4.64 17.49
C ASP A 192 18.72 4.53 16.37
N THR A 193 19.74 5.38 16.45
CA THR A 193 20.83 5.46 15.48
C THR A 193 21.86 4.33 15.64
N ALA A 194 21.84 3.60 16.76
CA ALA A 194 22.75 2.47 17.00
C ALA A 194 22.27 1.18 16.31
N LEU A 195 20.98 1.09 15.97
CA LEU A 195 20.45 -0.05 15.23
C LEU A 195 21.00 -0.09 13.79
N PRO A 196 21.64 -1.20 13.37
CA PRO A 196 22.14 -1.35 12.02
C PRO A 196 20.98 -1.57 11.03
N LEU A 197 21.26 -1.34 9.74
CA LEU A 197 20.40 -1.82 8.66
C LEU A 197 20.29 -3.34 8.71
N ASP A 198 19.14 -3.90 8.30
CA ASP A 198 19.00 -5.35 8.15
C ASP A 198 19.99 -5.83 7.06
N PRO A 199 20.88 -6.81 7.35
CA PRO A 199 21.90 -7.26 6.41
C PRO A 199 21.33 -7.70 5.06
N ARG A 200 20.10 -8.25 5.04
CA ARG A 200 19.42 -8.69 3.82
C ARG A 200 19.19 -7.55 2.82
N VAL A 201 19.11 -6.31 3.29
CA VAL A 201 19.01 -5.12 2.42
C VAL A 201 20.30 -4.94 1.64
N VAL A 202 21.43 -4.97 2.36
CA VAL A 202 22.77 -4.79 1.79
C VAL A 202 23.08 -5.92 0.83
N ASP A 203 22.81 -7.16 1.24
CA ASP A 203 23.02 -8.35 0.43
C ASP A 203 22.21 -8.28 -0.88
N ALA A 204 20.93 -7.92 -0.80
CA ALA A 204 20.05 -7.83 -1.97
C ALA A 204 20.50 -6.75 -2.96
N VAL A 205 20.91 -5.58 -2.47
CA VAL A 205 21.43 -4.50 -3.33
C VAL A 205 22.75 -4.92 -3.97
N ALA A 206 23.67 -5.50 -3.20
CA ALA A 206 24.96 -5.97 -3.71
C ALA A 206 24.78 -7.05 -4.79
N GLU A 207 23.93 -8.04 -4.52
CA GLU A 207 23.59 -9.11 -5.45
C GLU A 207 22.97 -8.55 -6.74
N PHE A 208 22.02 -7.63 -6.60
CA PHE A 208 21.36 -7.00 -7.74
C PHE A 208 22.33 -6.18 -8.61
N MET A 209 23.26 -5.44 -8.00
CA MET A 209 24.29 -4.69 -8.73
C MET A 209 25.26 -5.62 -9.48
N GLN A 210 25.62 -6.76 -8.88
CA GLN A 210 26.48 -7.75 -9.52
C GLN A 210 25.77 -8.44 -10.70
N GLN A 211 24.50 -8.79 -10.54
CA GLN A 211 23.67 -9.38 -11.61
C GLN A 211 23.43 -8.39 -12.76
N GLY A 212 23.18 -7.12 -12.45
CA GLY A 212 23.02 -6.05 -13.45
C GLY A 212 24.29 -5.75 -14.24
N SER A 213 25.47 -6.08 -13.69
CA SER A 213 26.76 -5.94 -14.36
C SER A 213 27.09 -7.10 -15.31
N ALA A 214 26.32 -8.20 -15.28
CA ALA A 214 26.58 -9.44 -16.01
C ALA A 214 25.75 -9.65 -17.30
N ALA A 215 24.98 -8.65 -17.78
CA ALA A 215 24.19 -8.71 -19.02
C ALA A 215 24.78 -7.81 -20.14
N PRO A 216 24.63 -8.17 -21.43
CA PRO A 216 25.72 -8.18 -22.41
C PRO A 216 26.14 -6.83 -22.98
N ALA A 217 27.39 -6.80 -23.47
CA ALA A 217 28.14 -5.69 -24.07
C ALA A 217 27.54 -5.03 -25.35
N ASP A 218 26.23 -5.14 -25.60
CA ASP A 218 25.59 -4.62 -26.82
C ASP A 218 24.79 -3.32 -26.62
N ARG A 219 24.98 -2.62 -25.49
CA ARG A 219 24.39 -1.29 -25.25
C ARG A 219 25.15 -0.14 -25.93
N ALA A 220 26.03 -0.43 -26.90
CA ALA A 220 26.76 0.57 -27.67
C ALA A 220 25.94 1.21 -28.82
N GLY A 221 24.74 0.72 -29.11
CA GLY A 221 23.95 1.14 -30.27
C GLY A 221 22.94 2.28 -30.07
N MET A 222 22.52 2.60 -28.85
CA MET A 222 21.45 3.59 -28.66
C MET A 222 22.02 5.02 -28.61
N ARG A 223 22.21 5.55 -29.82
CA ARG A 223 22.62 6.91 -30.16
C ARG A 223 22.05 7.96 -29.20
N ARG A 224 22.95 8.82 -28.74
CA ARG A 224 22.66 10.22 -28.44
C ARG A 224 22.01 10.84 -29.69
N THR A 225 20.72 11.14 -29.63
CA THR A 225 20.12 12.16 -30.49
C THR A 225 19.59 13.26 -29.58
N ARG A 226 20.19 14.43 -29.82
CA ARG A 226 20.02 15.77 -29.26
C ARG A 226 18.70 16.09 -28.57
#